data_AF-A0A8D8RPF9-F1
#
_entry.id   AF-A0A8D8RPF9-F1
#
_cell.length_a   1.000
_cell.length_b   1.000
_cell.length_c   1.000
_cell.angle_alpha   90.00
_cell.angle_beta   90.00
_cell.angle_gamma   90.00
#
_symmetry.space_group_name_H-M   'P 1'
#
loop_
_entity.id
_entity.type
_entity.pdbx_description
1 polymer ?
#
loop_
_entity_poly.entity_id
_entity_poly.type
_entity_poly.pdbx_seq_one_letter_code
_entity_poly.pdbx_strand_id
1 'polypeptide(L)'
;KIVEDTSDTGMQCIQFLKRKQLGVETFLPLDMARNRRLESRYRTLGARLNLSVKLMIDLIKFDPRIEPAIVWVTNNALVCRKPEEAQFVAYEAEEESYKNAVSLDGTYYNKNGLIYGGNVERLARSYDERKLQLLKQDRDKILDEIRTLHRTIHAGSDLPSLQVEIRGLEKRVTLYTEELELEEKRLDQLQSELTSLSSSRPMDQTFRQQTELEMAEVDQRIADIKRSIAKIERKIFESFCADVGVVDIESFEKNQLRNRSDLQNELQKIADHINKVDNLLSYESEKSSNKVEQSKTKWELVLKQVEQLEAKLTAEKGKLNSLRSSLKQKNERKAELGHLLKQVEAELKECRHSVEASRRVTLEFSHIVSSLAAKLSTLKAERHQILLDAKSSRVSLRLKHGSLDIVDAVDSQAGAFDSHSPQYNREIDEIELDYSPLEDRPDLLNIDLEDANEMEAHLETEMIGKQLDKEKCRPK
;
A
#
# COMPACT_ATOMS: atom_id res chain seq x y z
N LYS A 1 23.16 16.08 27.23
CA LYS A 1 22.70 16.82 26.03
C LYS A 1 21.89 15.84 25.20
N ILE A 2 20.70 16.25 24.79
CA ILE A 2 19.78 15.42 24.01
C ILE A 2 20.05 15.71 22.53
N VAL A 3 20.32 14.68 21.74
CA VAL A 3 20.60 14.81 20.30
C VAL A 3 19.29 14.73 19.54
N GLU A 4 19.09 15.66 18.61
CA GLU A 4 17.86 15.77 17.82
C GLU A 4 18.19 15.88 16.33
N ASP A 5 17.22 15.55 15.49
CA ASP A 5 17.35 15.60 14.04
C ASP A 5 17.44 17.03 13.49
N THR A 6 16.57 17.93 13.96
CA THR A 6 16.45 19.31 13.45
C THR A 6 16.33 20.34 14.57
N SER A 7 16.62 21.60 14.25
CA SER A 7 16.44 22.69 15.21
C SER A 7 14.97 22.93 15.56
N ASP A 8 14.05 22.63 14.65
CA ASP A 8 12.61 22.82 14.86
C ASP A 8 12.08 21.83 15.90
N THR A 9 12.48 20.56 15.82
CA THR A 9 12.12 19.53 16.81
C THR A 9 12.63 19.91 18.20
N GLY A 10 13.86 20.42 18.29
CA GLY A 10 14.39 20.95 19.55
C GLY A 10 13.62 22.11 20.14
N MET A 11 13.18 23.04 19.30
CA MET A 11 12.34 24.14 19.77
C MET A 11 11.00 23.63 20.29
N GLN A 12 10.39 22.65 19.62
CA GLN A 12 9.15 22.02 20.08
C GLN A 12 9.35 21.27 21.40
N CYS A 13 10.44 20.53 21.56
CA CYS A 13 10.79 19.84 22.80
C CYS A 13 11.01 20.83 23.96
N ILE A 14 11.69 21.95 23.73
CA ILE A 14 11.85 23.02 24.73
C ILE A 14 10.48 23.61 25.12
N GLN A 15 9.61 23.89 24.15
CA GLN A 15 8.26 24.38 24.43
C GLN A 15 7.45 23.37 25.24
N PHE A 16 7.58 22.08 24.92
CA PHE A 16 6.93 21.00 25.65
C PHE A 16 7.40 20.94 27.13
N LEU A 17 8.71 20.97 27.37
CA LEU A 17 9.27 20.98 28.72
C LEU A 17 8.80 22.19 29.53
N LYS A 18 8.72 23.37 28.89
CA LYS A 18 8.17 24.59 29.52
C LYS A 18 6.70 24.44 29.90
N ARG A 19 5.85 23.93 29.00
CA ARG A 19 4.41 23.73 29.27
C ARG A 19 4.16 22.74 30.40
N LYS A 20 5.01 21.72 30.52
CA LYS A 20 4.88 20.66 31.53
C LYS A 20 5.71 20.92 32.80
N GLN A 21 6.46 22.02 32.86
CA GLN A 21 7.34 22.39 33.97
C GLN A 21 8.33 21.27 34.36
N LEU A 22 8.89 20.59 33.35
CA LEU A 22 9.74 19.40 33.52
C LEU A 22 11.24 19.71 33.71
N GLY A 23 11.60 20.97 33.92
CA GLY A 23 12.98 21.42 34.10
C GLY A 23 13.65 21.93 32.82
N VAL A 24 14.98 22.13 32.89
CA VAL A 24 15.80 22.69 31.81
C VAL A 24 16.72 21.61 31.27
N GLU A 25 16.63 21.34 29.97
CA GLU A 25 17.51 20.40 29.26
C GLU A 25 18.26 21.10 28.13
N THR A 26 19.42 20.55 27.76
CA THR A 26 20.23 21.06 26.65
C THR A 26 20.10 20.16 25.42
N PHE A 27 19.63 20.74 24.32
CA PHE A 27 19.42 20.07 23.06
C PHE A 27 20.54 20.38 22.06
N LEU A 28 20.91 19.40 21.23
CA LEU A 28 21.93 19.49 20.20
C LEU A 28 21.33 19.04 18.84
N PRO A 29 20.91 19.98 18.00
CA PRO A 29 20.36 19.69 16.68
C PRO A 29 21.46 19.21 15.71
N LEU A 30 21.22 18.11 15.00
CA LEU A 30 22.17 17.57 14.01
C LEU A 30 22.30 18.45 12.77
N ASP A 31 21.24 19.16 12.38
CA ASP A 31 21.23 20.13 11.27
C ASP A 31 22.14 21.34 11.53
N MET A 32 22.19 21.83 12.77
CA MET A 32 23.01 22.96 13.19
C MET A 32 24.40 22.57 13.68
N ALA A 33 24.66 21.27 13.89
CA ALA A 33 25.97 20.74 14.23
C ALA A 33 26.93 20.85 13.02
N ARG A 34 27.33 22.08 12.67
CA ARG A 34 28.31 22.34 11.61
C ARG A 34 29.56 21.53 11.90
N ASN A 35 29.91 20.64 10.96
CA ASN A 35 31.04 19.73 11.03
C ASN A 35 32.33 20.49 11.40
N ARG A 36 32.68 20.45 12.69
CA ARG A 36 34.05 20.75 13.10
C ARG A 36 34.94 19.71 12.45
N ARG A 37 35.98 20.13 11.75
CA ARG A 37 36.86 19.19 11.06
C ARG A 37 37.68 18.42 12.08
N LEU A 38 37.62 17.09 11.99
CA LEU A 38 38.54 16.22 12.70
C LEU A 38 39.94 16.42 12.12
N GLU A 39 40.90 16.71 12.99
CA GLU A 39 42.28 16.91 12.56
C GLU A 39 43.02 15.57 12.56
N SER A 40 43.09 14.92 11.39
CA SER A 40 43.75 13.61 11.24
C SER A 40 45.22 13.61 11.67
N ARG A 41 45.89 14.78 11.62
CA ARG A 41 47.26 14.96 12.14
C ARG A 41 47.40 14.58 13.62
N TYR A 42 46.33 14.64 14.40
CA TYR A 42 46.36 14.29 15.82
C TYR A 42 46.41 12.79 16.08
N ARG A 43 46.09 11.96 15.08
CA ARG A 43 46.24 10.49 15.20
C ARG A 43 47.70 10.05 15.16
N THR A 44 48.55 10.78 14.46
CA THR A 44 49.99 10.50 14.36
C THR A 44 50.82 11.18 15.45
N LEU A 45 50.24 12.12 16.22
CA LEU A 45 50.94 12.80 17.32
C LEU A 45 51.47 11.86 18.38
N GLY A 46 50.70 10.83 18.77
CA GLY A 46 51.16 9.85 19.77
C GLY A 46 52.42 9.11 19.32
N ALA A 47 52.48 8.71 18.05
CA ALA A 47 53.66 8.06 17.47
C ALA A 47 54.86 9.01 17.34
N ARG A 48 54.64 10.29 16.98
CA ARG A 48 55.71 11.28 16.83
C ARG A 48 56.39 11.65 18.14
N LEU A 49 55.60 11.73 19.22
CA LEU A 49 56.08 12.15 20.55
C LEU A 49 56.47 10.97 21.45
N ASN A 50 56.37 9.72 20.96
CA ASN A 50 56.53 8.50 21.76
C ASN A 50 55.65 8.50 23.04
N LEU A 51 54.43 9.04 22.94
CA LEU A 51 53.47 9.14 24.03
C LEU A 51 52.19 8.35 23.71
N SER A 52 51.54 7.81 24.73
CA SER A 52 50.26 7.09 24.58
C SER A 52 49.08 8.06 24.46
N VAL A 53 49.00 8.76 23.33
CA VAL A 53 47.95 9.73 23.02
C VAL A 53 47.02 9.21 21.94
N LYS A 54 45.71 9.28 22.17
CA LYS A 54 44.68 8.91 21.18
C LYS A 54 43.59 9.98 21.10
N LEU A 55 42.95 10.10 19.96
CA LEU A 55 41.81 10.99 19.79
C LEU A 55 40.59 10.40 20.52
N MET A 56 39.87 11.22 21.28
CA MET A 56 38.74 10.75 22.10
C MET A 56 37.65 10.07 21.28
N ILE A 57 37.38 10.56 20.06
CA ILE A 57 36.37 9.97 19.18
C ILE A 57 36.70 8.52 18.78
N ASP A 58 37.97 8.18 18.61
CA ASP A 58 38.41 6.84 18.19
C ASP A 58 38.26 5.81 19.33
N LEU A 59 38.02 6.27 20.57
CA LEU A 59 37.79 5.42 21.75
C LEU A 59 36.30 5.14 22.01
N ILE A 60 35.38 5.84 21.35
CA ILE A 60 33.95 5.75 21.60
C ILE A 60 33.29 4.98 20.46
N LYS A 61 32.43 4.00 20.79
CA LYS A 61 31.58 3.31 19.82
C LYS A 61 30.21 4.00 19.76
N PHE A 62 29.78 4.41 18.57
CA PHE A 62 28.51 5.11 18.37
C PHE A 62 27.92 4.82 16.97
N ASP A 63 26.66 5.16 16.77
CA ASP A 63 25.98 5.04 15.47
C ASP A 63 26.48 6.15 14.52
N PRO A 64 26.86 5.85 13.25
CA PRO A 64 27.29 6.85 12.29
C PRO A 64 26.33 8.04 12.11
N ARG A 65 25.02 7.84 12.32
CA ARG A 65 24.01 8.91 12.18
C ARG A 65 24.21 10.08 13.14
N ILE A 66 24.82 9.85 14.30
CA ILE A 66 25.06 10.87 15.32
C ILE A 66 26.51 11.37 15.31
N GLU A 67 27.31 10.99 14.32
CA GLU A 67 28.71 11.39 14.19
C GLU A 67 28.92 12.92 14.32
N PRO A 68 28.14 13.80 13.67
CA PRO A 68 28.32 15.25 13.80
C PRO A 68 28.20 15.74 15.25
N ALA A 69 27.27 15.17 16.01
CA ALA A 69 27.08 15.49 17.42
C ALA A 69 28.28 15.02 18.27
N ILE A 70 28.79 13.82 18.01
CA ILE A 70 29.95 13.27 18.74
C ILE A 70 31.22 14.07 18.43
N VAL A 71 31.46 14.41 17.16
CA VAL A 71 32.58 15.28 16.75
C VAL A 71 32.51 16.64 17.44
N TRP A 72 31.31 17.22 17.52
CA TRP A 72 31.11 18.52 18.16
C TRP A 72 31.38 18.47 19.68
N VAL A 73 30.94 17.41 20.35
CA VAL A 73 31.16 17.20 21.80
C VAL A 73 32.62 16.90 22.11
N THR A 74 33.25 16.00 21.35
CA THR A 74 34.63 15.56 21.57
C THR A 74 35.66 16.60 21.13
N ASN A 75 35.35 17.43 20.14
CA ASN A 75 36.09 18.64 19.76
C ASN A 75 37.62 18.45 19.67
N ASN A 76 38.07 17.43 18.93
CA ASN A 76 39.49 17.07 18.78
C ASN A 76 40.23 16.86 20.12
N ALA A 77 39.53 16.52 21.20
CA ALA A 77 40.15 16.24 22.49
C ALA A 77 41.02 14.97 22.42
N LEU A 78 42.19 15.07 23.03
CA LEU A 78 43.17 14.01 23.13
C LEU A 78 43.11 13.34 24.49
N VAL A 79 43.24 12.03 24.52
CA VAL A 79 43.26 11.24 25.76
C VAL A 79 44.67 10.73 25.98
N CYS A 80 45.23 11.02 27.15
CA CYS A 80 46.56 10.62 27.60
C CYS A 80 46.45 9.76 28.85
N ARG A 81 47.50 8.96 29.13
CA ARG A 81 47.47 8.05 30.28
C ARG A 81 47.70 8.80 31.59
N LYS A 82 48.70 9.68 31.63
CA LYS A 82 49.09 10.44 32.82
C LYS A 82 48.69 11.92 32.71
N PRO A 83 48.47 12.62 33.84
CA PRO A 83 48.18 14.05 33.84
C PRO A 83 49.34 14.90 33.31
N GLU A 84 50.58 14.52 33.64
CA GLU A 84 51.80 15.17 33.15
C GLU A 84 51.89 15.13 31.62
N GLU A 85 51.59 13.96 31.02
CA GLU A 85 51.55 13.77 29.57
C GLU A 85 50.44 14.62 28.93
N ALA A 86 49.26 14.69 29.56
CA ALA A 86 48.14 15.49 29.07
C ALA A 86 48.46 16.99 29.09
N GLN A 87 49.13 17.48 30.13
CA GLN A 87 49.57 18.87 30.23
C GLN A 87 50.59 19.21 29.13
N PHE A 88 51.61 18.37 28.96
CA PHE A 88 52.61 18.52 27.90
C PHE A 88 51.96 18.57 26.51
N VAL A 89 51.04 17.64 26.23
CA VAL A 89 50.33 17.56 24.95
C VAL A 89 49.41 18.76 24.70
N ALA A 90 48.80 19.31 25.75
CA ALA A 90 47.90 20.45 25.66
C ALA A 90 48.62 21.77 25.35
N TYR A 91 49.80 22.00 25.95
CA TYR A 91 50.45 23.31 25.95
C TYR A 91 51.87 23.37 25.39
N GLU A 92 52.63 22.28 25.43
CA GLU A 92 54.08 22.28 25.14
C GLU A 92 54.45 21.48 23.88
N ALA A 93 53.59 20.57 23.43
CA ALA A 93 53.91 19.64 22.34
C ALA A 93 53.99 20.27 20.93
N GLU A 94 53.33 21.40 20.70
CA GLU A 94 53.44 22.20 19.47
C GLU A 94 53.33 23.69 19.82
N GLU A 95 54.39 24.47 19.58
CA GLU A 95 54.50 25.88 19.97
C GLU A 95 53.42 26.80 19.37
N GLU A 96 52.79 26.39 18.25
CA GLU A 96 51.78 27.19 17.55
C GLU A 96 50.33 26.75 17.80
N SER A 97 50.08 25.69 18.60
CA SER A 97 48.72 25.18 18.74
C SER A 97 48.41 24.53 20.10
N TYR A 98 47.67 25.26 20.92
CA TYR A 98 47.08 24.74 22.15
C TYR A 98 45.94 23.76 21.86
N LYS A 99 45.93 22.63 22.57
CA LYS A 99 45.01 21.51 22.35
C LYS A 99 44.21 21.19 23.61
N ASN A 100 43.08 20.51 23.39
CA ASN A 100 42.30 19.94 24.47
C ASN A 100 42.85 18.55 24.80
N ALA A 101 43.26 18.31 26.05
CA ALA A 101 43.78 17.02 26.49
C ALA A 101 43.12 16.57 27.80
N VAL A 102 42.84 15.28 27.92
CA VAL A 102 42.21 14.65 29.09
C VAL A 102 43.13 13.52 29.56
N SER A 103 43.40 13.43 30.85
CA SER A 103 44.09 12.28 31.45
C SER A 103 43.08 11.19 31.87
N LEU A 104 43.55 9.94 32.04
CA LEU A 104 42.70 8.86 32.56
C LEU A 104 42.19 9.12 33.98
N ASP A 105 42.90 9.93 34.76
CA ASP A 105 42.50 10.35 36.10
C ASP A 105 41.35 11.38 36.07
N GLY A 106 40.96 11.83 34.87
CA GLY A 106 39.84 12.74 34.65
C GLY A 106 40.20 14.22 34.75
N THR A 107 41.50 14.56 34.79
CA THR A 107 41.93 15.96 34.65
C THR A 107 41.84 16.39 33.19
N TYR A 108 41.17 17.51 32.95
CA TYR A 108 40.97 18.09 31.61
C TYR A 108 41.72 19.41 31.47
N TYR A 109 42.60 19.46 30.48
CA TYR A 109 43.38 20.62 30.07
C TYR A 109 42.72 21.22 28.83
N ASN A 110 42.16 22.42 28.97
CA ASN A 110 41.52 23.14 27.88
C ASN A 110 42.56 23.98 27.13
N LYS A 111 42.43 24.08 25.80
CA LYS A 111 43.27 24.93 24.94
C LYS A 111 43.35 26.40 25.37
N ASN A 112 42.37 26.88 26.15
CA ASN A 112 42.34 28.25 26.68
C ASN A 112 43.14 28.42 28.00
N GLY A 113 43.93 27.42 28.43
CA GLY A 113 44.72 27.47 29.66
C GLY A 113 43.95 27.13 30.96
N LEU A 114 42.67 26.77 30.85
CA LEU A 114 41.87 26.34 32.01
C LEU A 114 42.09 24.85 32.28
N ILE A 115 42.43 24.53 33.53
CA ILE A 115 42.61 23.17 34.01
C ILE A 115 41.44 22.80 34.91
N TYR A 116 40.74 21.73 34.56
CA TYR A 116 39.63 21.18 35.33
C TYR A 116 40.07 19.86 35.96
N GLY A 117 40.15 19.81 37.29
CA GLY A 117 40.49 18.60 38.04
C GLY A 117 39.52 18.38 39.21
N GLY A 118 39.21 17.13 39.53
CA GLY A 118 38.29 16.76 40.61
C GLY A 118 38.10 15.25 40.72
N ASN A 119 37.34 14.80 41.74
CA ASN A 119 37.08 13.37 41.96
C ASN A 119 36.00 12.86 40.96
N VAL A 120 36.45 12.31 39.83
CA VAL A 120 35.60 11.88 38.69
C VAL A 120 34.96 10.49 38.91
N GLU A 121 35.37 9.75 39.95
CA GLU A 121 34.86 8.41 40.24
C GLU A 121 33.32 8.36 40.42
N ARG A 122 32.73 9.45 40.89
CA ARG A 122 31.27 9.55 41.12
C ARG A 122 30.46 9.65 39.81
N LEU A 123 31.04 10.18 38.73
CA LEU A 123 30.39 10.30 37.43
C LEU A 123 30.59 9.05 36.57
N ALA A 124 31.73 8.37 36.68
CA ALA A 124 32.01 7.13 35.95
C ALA A 124 31.03 5.99 36.31
N ARG A 125 30.52 5.94 37.55
CA ARG A 125 29.49 4.99 38.00
C ARG A 125 28.12 5.16 37.31
N SER A 126 27.91 6.24 36.56
CA SER A 126 26.64 6.48 35.86
C SER A 126 26.46 5.61 34.60
N TYR A 127 27.54 4.95 34.13
CA TYR A 127 27.53 4.00 33.02
C TYR A 127 27.60 2.54 33.50
N ASP A 128 26.81 2.19 34.52
CA ASP A 128 26.69 0.79 34.92
C ASP A 128 25.71 0.09 33.96
N GLU A 129 26.26 -0.65 32.98
CA GLU A 129 25.49 -1.41 31.98
C GLU A 129 24.44 -2.31 32.62
N ARG A 130 24.70 -2.80 33.85
CA ARG A 130 23.77 -3.60 34.63
C ARG A 130 22.51 -2.84 35.02
N LYS A 131 22.65 -1.58 35.46
CA LYS A 131 21.52 -0.72 35.82
C LYS A 131 20.68 -0.39 34.59
N LEU A 132 21.32 -0.19 33.44
CA LEU A 132 20.66 0.06 32.17
C LEU A 132 19.89 -1.18 31.67
N GLN A 133 20.43 -2.38 31.86
CA GLN A 133 19.74 -3.63 31.57
C GLN A 133 18.51 -3.85 32.46
N LEU A 134 18.63 -3.59 33.77
CA LEU A 134 17.49 -3.68 34.70
C LEU A 134 16.36 -2.72 34.30
N LEU A 135 16.69 -1.45 34.01
CA LEU A 135 15.70 -0.47 33.55
C LEU A 135 15.03 -0.86 32.23
N LYS A 136 15.76 -1.51 31.31
CA LYS A 136 15.18 -2.06 30.07
C LYS A 136 14.21 -3.21 30.37
N GLN A 137 14.57 -4.12 31.27
CA GLN A 137 13.68 -5.21 31.68
C GLN A 137 12.41 -4.69 32.35
N ASP A 138 12.52 -3.69 33.23
CA ASP A 138 11.35 -3.10 33.89
C ASP A 138 10.46 -2.35 32.91
N ARG A 139 11.04 -1.62 31.95
CA ARG A 139 10.29 -1.03 30.83
C ARG A 139 9.52 -2.11 30.07
N ASP A 140 10.18 -3.21 29.72
CA ASP A 140 9.56 -4.27 28.91
C ASP A 140 8.43 -4.96 29.67
N LYS A 141 8.58 -5.18 30.99
CA LYS A 141 7.50 -5.67 31.87
C LYS A 141 6.30 -4.72 31.89
N ILE A 142 6.53 -3.42 32.10
CA ILE A 142 5.45 -2.41 32.13
C ILE A 142 4.74 -2.35 30.77
N LEU A 143 5.48 -2.47 29.66
CA LEU A 143 4.88 -2.49 28.33
C LEU A 143 4.01 -3.73 28.11
N ASP A 144 4.42 -4.89 28.63
CA ASP A 144 3.62 -6.11 28.56
C ASP A 144 2.39 -6.03 29.48
N GLU A 145 2.50 -5.46 30.67
CA GLU A 145 1.35 -5.16 31.55
C GLU A 145 0.34 -4.25 30.84
N ILE A 146 0.79 -3.16 30.20
CA ILE A 146 -0.08 -2.28 29.41
C ILE A 146 -0.77 -3.05 28.27
N ARG A 147 -0.04 -3.92 27.57
CA ARG A 147 -0.62 -4.74 26.49
C ARG A 147 -1.67 -5.70 27.02
N THR A 148 -1.43 -6.35 28.16
CA THR A 148 -2.40 -7.26 28.78
C THR A 148 -3.65 -6.51 29.24
N LEU A 149 -3.48 -5.35 29.90
CA LEU A 149 -4.59 -4.49 30.31
C LEU A 149 -5.39 -3.99 29.10
N HIS A 150 -4.72 -3.59 28.01
CA HIS A 150 -5.43 -3.24 26.78
C HIS A 150 -6.19 -4.43 26.21
N ARG A 151 -5.64 -5.65 26.21
CA ARG A 151 -6.36 -6.85 25.79
C ARG A 151 -7.56 -7.16 26.68
N THR A 152 -7.46 -6.99 28.00
CA THR A 152 -8.61 -7.19 28.90
C THR A 152 -9.67 -6.11 28.73
N ILE A 153 -9.28 -4.86 28.46
CA ILE A 153 -10.23 -3.78 28.14
C ILE A 153 -10.94 -4.06 26.81
N HIS A 154 -10.22 -4.55 25.80
CA HIS A 154 -10.81 -4.91 24.50
C HIS A 154 -11.63 -6.22 24.57
N ALA A 155 -11.24 -7.17 25.42
CA ALA A 155 -12.00 -8.41 25.66
C ALA A 155 -13.23 -8.17 26.55
N GLY A 156 -13.20 -7.15 27.40
CA GLY A 156 -14.33 -6.66 28.20
C GLY A 156 -15.29 -5.75 27.42
N SER A 157 -15.41 -5.94 26.09
CA SER A 157 -16.30 -5.18 25.20
C SER A 157 -17.80 -5.44 25.45
N ASP A 158 -18.15 -6.06 26.57
CA ASP A 158 -19.52 -6.21 27.02
C ASP A 158 -20.11 -4.88 27.51
N LEU A 159 -19.27 -3.87 27.79
CA LEU A 159 -19.77 -2.55 28.22
C LEU A 159 -20.62 -1.85 27.14
N PRO A 160 -20.17 -1.75 25.87
CA PRO A 160 -21.02 -1.25 24.79
C PRO A 160 -22.30 -2.05 24.58
N SER A 161 -22.25 -3.40 24.66
CA SER A 161 -23.44 -4.23 24.46
C SER A 161 -24.43 -4.08 25.62
N LEU A 162 -23.96 -4.10 26.88
CA LEU A 162 -24.78 -3.79 28.06
C LEU A 162 -25.36 -2.37 27.99
N GLN A 163 -24.61 -1.37 27.50
CA GLN A 163 -25.15 -0.02 27.32
C GLN A 163 -26.29 0.03 26.29
N VAL A 164 -26.18 -0.74 25.20
CA VAL A 164 -27.25 -0.87 24.21
C VAL A 164 -28.45 -1.58 24.82
N GLU A 165 -28.22 -2.63 25.61
CA GLU A 165 -29.28 -3.36 26.31
C GLU A 165 -30.00 -2.49 27.34
N ILE A 166 -29.26 -1.74 28.18
CA ILE A 166 -29.81 -0.78 29.14
C ILE A 166 -30.68 0.25 28.43
N ARG A 167 -30.18 0.88 27.36
CA ARG A 167 -30.99 1.85 26.58
C ARG A 167 -32.23 1.22 25.95
N GLY A 168 -32.13 -0.04 25.54
CA GLY A 168 -33.27 -0.80 25.03
C GLY A 168 -34.33 -1.04 26.11
N LEU A 169 -33.90 -1.44 27.31
CA LEU A 169 -34.77 -1.64 28.45
C LEU A 169 -35.41 -0.33 28.94
N GLU A 170 -34.65 0.76 29.03
CA GLU A 170 -35.15 2.09 29.38
C GLU A 170 -36.29 2.53 28.46
N LYS A 171 -36.11 2.37 27.13
CA LYS A 171 -37.17 2.69 26.15
C LYS A 171 -38.42 1.82 26.32
N ARG A 172 -38.25 0.55 26.69
CA ARG A 172 -39.39 -0.34 26.93
C ARG A 172 -40.14 0.07 28.18
N VAL A 173 -39.43 0.44 29.24
CA VAL A 173 -40.04 0.97 30.47
C VAL A 173 -40.85 2.22 30.15
N THR A 174 -40.29 3.19 29.40
CA THR A 174 -41.02 4.41 29.05
C THR A 174 -42.29 4.13 28.23
N LEU A 175 -42.21 3.21 27.26
CA LEU A 175 -43.38 2.82 26.46
C LEU A 175 -44.45 2.17 27.33
N TYR A 176 -44.07 1.22 28.20
CA TYR A 176 -45.04 0.57 29.08
C TYR A 176 -45.64 1.51 30.11
N THR A 177 -44.88 2.52 30.59
CA THR A 177 -45.46 3.55 31.47
C THR A 177 -46.47 4.42 30.74
N GLU A 178 -46.19 4.82 29.50
CA GLU A 178 -47.14 5.60 28.69
C GLU A 178 -48.41 4.80 28.36
N GLU A 179 -48.26 3.51 28.03
CA GLU A 179 -49.38 2.59 27.81
C GLU A 179 -50.23 2.40 29.08
N LEU A 180 -49.58 2.23 30.24
CA LEU A 180 -50.26 2.09 31.53
C LEU A 180 -51.07 3.35 31.87
N GLU A 181 -50.49 4.54 31.73
CA GLU A 181 -51.20 5.81 31.99
C GLU A 181 -52.41 5.99 31.07
N LEU A 182 -52.33 5.51 29.84
CA LEU A 182 -53.43 5.59 28.87
C LEU A 182 -54.56 4.62 29.23
N GLU A 183 -54.22 3.39 29.64
CA GLU A 183 -55.21 2.42 30.12
C GLU A 183 -55.85 2.82 31.45
N GLU A 184 -55.10 3.43 32.38
CA GLU A 184 -55.67 3.99 33.61
C GLU A 184 -56.70 5.08 33.31
N LYS A 185 -56.40 6.00 32.38
CA LYS A 185 -57.37 7.01 31.93
C LYS A 185 -58.61 6.41 31.28
N ARG A 186 -58.45 5.32 30.49
CA ARG A 186 -59.58 4.59 29.90
C ARG A 186 -60.44 3.94 30.98
N LEU A 187 -59.82 3.32 31.98
CA LEU A 187 -60.51 2.73 33.12
C LEU A 187 -61.32 3.78 33.88
N ASP A 188 -60.76 4.95 34.15
CA ASP A 188 -61.47 6.05 34.82
C ASP A 188 -62.69 6.53 34.00
N GLN A 189 -62.54 6.66 32.68
CA GLN A 189 -63.65 7.01 31.79
C GLN A 189 -64.76 5.95 31.82
N LEU A 190 -64.41 4.67 31.66
CA LEU A 190 -65.34 3.56 31.73
C LEU A 190 -66.05 3.46 33.08
N GLN A 191 -65.33 3.70 34.18
CA GLN A 191 -65.93 3.75 35.51
C GLN A 191 -66.92 4.92 35.63
N SER A 192 -66.58 6.10 35.11
CA SER A 192 -67.49 7.25 35.11
C SER A 192 -68.75 6.98 34.26
N GLU A 193 -68.62 6.34 33.11
CA GLU A 193 -69.74 5.91 32.27
C GLU A 193 -70.60 4.87 32.99
N LEU A 194 -69.98 3.88 33.64
CA LEU A 194 -70.70 2.86 34.39
C LEU A 194 -71.48 3.47 35.55
N THR A 195 -70.88 4.43 36.28
CA THR A 195 -71.59 5.14 37.34
C THR A 195 -72.77 5.96 36.80
N SER A 196 -72.61 6.67 35.67
CA SER A 196 -73.72 7.46 35.08
C SER A 196 -74.85 6.55 34.59
N LEU A 197 -74.54 5.47 33.87
CA LEU A 197 -75.50 4.45 33.44
C LEU A 197 -76.20 3.77 34.63
N SER A 198 -75.46 3.46 35.70
CA SER A 198 -76.04 2.85 36.89
C SER A 198 -77.01 3.80 37.60
N SER A 199 -76.75 5.11 37.54
CA SER A 199 -77.62 6.14 38.11
C SER A 199 -78.86 6.44 37.28
N SER A 200 -78.81 6.28 35.95
CA SER A 200 -79.97 6.46 35.05
C SER A 200 -80.90 5.25 35.01
N ARG A 201 -80.35 4.04 35.20
CA ARG A 201 -81.09 2.78 35.22
C ARG A 201 -82.36 2.76 36.10
N PRO A 202 -82.37 3.27 37.35
CA PRO A 202 -83.60 3.30 38.15
C PRO A 202 -84.67 4.23 37.55
N MET A 203 -84.28 5.39 36.99
CA MET A 203 -85.23 6.29 36.31
C MET A 203 -85.86 5.60 35.10
N ASP A 204 -85.04 4.97 34.25
CA ASP A 204 -85.54 4.23 33.08
C ASP A 204 -86.45 3.06 33.49
N GLN A 205 -86.14 2.37 34.59
CA GLN A 205 -86.94 1.27 35.10
C GLN A 205 -88.29 1.75 35.64
N THR A 206 -88.33 2.89 36.35
CA THR A 206 -89.59 3.49 36.81
C THR A 206 -90.43 3.98 35.63
N PHE A 207 -89.81 4.59 34.61
CA PHE A 207 -90.50 5.02 33.40
C PHE A 207 -91.11 3.85 32.64
N ARG A 208 -90.35 2.75 32.45
CA ARG A 208 -90.88 1.52 31.85
C ARG A 208 -92.09 0.97 32.60
N GLN A 209 -92.03 0.89 33.93
CA GLN A 209 -93.14 0.40 34.73
C GLN A 209 -94.39 1.28 34.59
N GLN A 210 -94.22 2.60 34.53
CA GLN A 210 -95.34 3.52 34.28
C GLN A 210 -95.94 3.33 32.89
N THR A 211 -95.11 3.24 31.86
CA THR A 211 -95.59 3.01 30.48
C THR A 211 -96.28 1.65 30.35
N GLU A 212 -95.78 0.58 30.99
CA GLU A 212 -96.42 -0.73 30.98
C GLU A 212 -97.81 -0.70 31.63
N LEU A 213 -97.98 0.06 32.72
CA LEU A 213 -99.29 0.25 33.34
C LEU A 213 -100.25 1.04 32.44
N GLU A 214 -99.77 2.13 31.82
CA GLU A 214 -100.57 2.90 30.86
C GLU A 214 -100.98 2.07 29.64
N MET A 215 -100.06 1.26 29.10
CA MET A 215 -100.34 0.33 28.02
C MET A 215 -101.40 -0.69 28.42
N ALA A 216 -101.32 -1.25 29.63
CA ALA A 216 -102.32 -2.20 30.13
C ALA A 216 -103.72 -1.55 30.25
N GLU A 217 -103.81 -0.29 30.71
CA GLU A 217 -105.08 0.45 30.71
C GLU A 217 -105.62 0.68 29.30
N VAL A 218 -104.76 1.08 28.36
CA VAL A 218 -105.14 1.30 26.96
C VAL A 218 -105.61 -0.01 26.33
N ASP A 219 -104.93 -1.12 26.59
CA ASP A 219 -105.33 -2.45 26.10
C ASP A 219 -106.70 -2.87 26.65
N GLN A 220 -106.99 -2.57 27.92
CA GLN A 220 -108.32 -2.81 28.49
C GLN A 220 -109.39 -1.96 27.78
N ARG A 221 -109.13 -0.67 27.56
CA ARG A 221 -110.05 0.20 26.82
C ARG A 221 -110.27 -0.27 25.38
N ILE A 222 -109.21 -0.68 24.70
CA ILE A 222 -109.29 -1.26 23.35
C ILE A 222 -110.13 -2.53 23.38
N ALA A 223 -109.94 -3.41 24.36
CA ALA A 223 -110.73 -4.63 24.49
C ALA A 223 -112.22 -4.33 24.72
N ASP A 224 -112.55 -3.34 25.55
CA ASP A 224 -113.94 -2.93 25.81
C ASP A 224 -114.58 -2.29 24.58
N ILE A 225 -113.86 -1.41 23.88
CA ILE A 225 -114.31 -0.80 22.62
C ILE A 225 -114.52 -1.88 21.56
N LYS A 226 -113.58 -2.82 21.39
CA LYS A 226 -113.73 -3.95 20.45
C LYS A 226 -114.97 -4.80 20.78
N ARG A 227 -115.25 -5.08 22.06
CA ARG A 227 -116.49 -5.78 22.46
C ARG A 227 -117.74 -4.98 22.11
N SER A 228 -117.70 -3.65 22.23
CA SER A 228 -118.81 -2.77 21.84
C SER A 228 -119.01 -2.75 20.31
N ILE A 229 -117.93 -2.62 19.55
CA ILE A 229 -117.93 -2.66 18.09
C ILE A 229 -118.50 -3.99 17.60
N ALA A 230 -118.00 -5.14 18.09
CA ALA A 230 -118.50 -6.46 17.70
C ALA A 230 -120.00 -6.66 18.03
N LYS A 231 -120.52 -6.00 19.09
CA LYS A 231 -121.96 -6.01 19.39
C LYS A 231 -122.77 -5.18 18.40
N ILE A 232 -122.23 -4.06 17.92
CA ILE A 232 -122.88 -3.18 16.94
C ILE A 232 -122.81 -3.80 15.55
N GLU A 233 -121.64 -4.31 15.15
CA GLU A 233 -121.42 -5.00 13.87
C GLU A 233 -122.35 -6.19 13.72
N ARG A 234 -122.49 -7.04 14.75
CA ARG A 234 -123.47 -8.15 14.72
C ARG A 234 -124.90 -7.69 14.47
N LYS A 235 -125.30 -6.50 14.93
CA LYS A 235 -126.65 -5.97 14.70
C LYS A 235 -126.81 -5.37 13.30
N ILE A 236 -125.78 -4.72 12.77
CA ILE A 236 -125.83 -4.04 11.47
C ILE A 236 -125.73 -5.06 10.33
N PHE A 237 -124.86 -6.06 10.49
CA PHE A 237 -124.53 -7.03 9.45
C PHE A 237 -125.33 -8.35 9.56
N GLU A 238 -126.29 -8.47 10.49
CA GLU A 238 -127.11 -9.68 10.67
C GLU A 238 -127.84 -10.09 9.37
N SER A 239 -128.40 -9.11 8.66
CA SER A 239 -129.07 -9.32 7.37
C SER A 239 -128.08 -9.71 6.26
N PHE A 240 -126.91 -9.07 6.21
CA PHE A 240 -125.86 -9.35 5.23
C PHE A 240 -125.23 -10.76 5.44
N CYS A 241 -124.99 -11.15 6.69
CA CYS A 241 -124.49 -12.46 7.07
C CYS A 241 -125.46 -13.58 6.68
N ALA A 242 -126.77 -13.35 6.80
CA ALA A 242 -127.81 -14.28 6.36
C ALA A 242 -127.86 -14.45 4.83
N ASP A 243 -127.66 -13.37 4.08
CA ASP A 243 -127.71 -13.38 2.61
C ASP A 243 -126.47 -14.02 1.97
N VAL A 244 -125.28 -13.83 2.54
CA VAL A 244 -124.00 -14.34 2.01
C VAL A 244 -123.62 -15.71 2.61
N GLY A 245 -124.33 -16.17 3.66
CA GLY A 245 -124.12 -17.48 4.28
C GLY A 245 -122.87 -17.56 5.17
N VAL A 246 -122.55 -16.49 5.90
CA VAL A 246 -121.37 -16.41 6.78
C VAL A 246 -121.79 -16.05 8.21
N VAL A 247 -121.22 -16.72 9.22
CA VAL A 247 -121.67 -16.68 10.63
C VAL A 247 -121.38 -15.33 11.33
N ASP A 248 -120.27 -14.67 10.98
CA ASP A 248 -119.89 -13.37 11.54
C ASP A 248 -119.07 -12.56 10.52
N ILE A 249 -119.28 -11.24 10.43
CA ILE A 249 -118.57 -10.34 9.49
C ILE A 249 -117.05 -10.37 9.76
N GLU A 250 -116.66 -10.50 11.03
CA GLU A 250 -115.28 -10.60 11.48
C GLU A 250 -114.59 -11.85 10.90
N SER A 251 -115.30 -12.98 10.79
CA SER A 251 -114.75 -14.21 10.21
C SER A 251 -114.54 -14.11 8.69
N PHE A 252 -115.40 -13.37 7.98
CA PHE A 252 -115.27 -13.11 6.55
C PHE A 252 -114.10 -12.18 6.26
N GLU A 253 -114.02 -11.05 6.97
CA GLU A 253 -112.91 -10.11 6.85
C GLU A 253 -111.58 -10.77 7.20
N LYS A 254 -111.54 -11.55 8.29
CA LYS A 254 -110.34 -12.28 8.71
C LYS A 254 -109.88 -13.30 7.67
N ASN A 255 -110.80 -13.94 6.93
CA ASN A 255 -110.44 -14.88 5.87
C ASN A 255 -109.92 -14.15 4.61
N GLN A 256 -110.54 -13.02 4.23
CA GLN A 256 -110.03 -12.14 3.16
C GLN A 256 -108.68 -11.51 3.49
N LEU A 257 -108.50 -11.03 4.73
CA LEU A 257 -107.25 -10.50 5.26
C LEU A 257 -106.17 -11.57 5.32
N ARG A 258 -106.50 -12.81 5.72
CA ARG A 258 -105.57 -13.95 5.65
C ARG A 258 -105.13 -14.22 4.22
N ASN A 259 -106.06 -14.34 3.28
CA ASN A 259 -105.71 -14.59 1.88
C ASN A 259 -104.84 -13.47 1.28
N ARG A 260 -105.10 -12.20 1.62
CA ARG A 260 -104.23 -11.07 1.22
C ARG A 260 -102.87 -11.09 1.92
N SER A 261 -102.84 -11.41 3.21
CA SER A 261 -101.60 -11.54 3.98
C SER A 261 -100.75 -12.69 3.45
N ASP A 262 -101.35 -13.83 3.10
CA ASP A 262 -100.66 -14.99 2.56
C ASP A 262 -100.07 -14.67 1.18
N LEU A 263 -100.82 -13.99 0.31
CA LEU A 263 -100.31 -13.49 -0.97
C LEU A 263 -99.14 -12.51 -0.78
N GLN A 264 -99.26 -11.58 0.16
CA GLN A 264 -98.21 -10.61 0.44
C GLN A 264 -96.97 -11.27 1.06
N ASN A 265 -97.14 -12.28 1.91
CA ASN A 265 -96.05 -13.07 2.46
C ASN A 265 -95.33 -13.86 1.36
N GLU A 266 -96.04 -14.44 0.39
CA GLU A 266 -95.42 -15.10 -0.76
C GLU A 266 -94.66 -14.11 -1.67
N LEU A 267 -95.22 -12.93 -1.92
CA LEU A 267 -94.51 -11.87 -2.66
C LEU A 267 -93.26 -11.38 -1.91
N GLN A 268 -93.33 -11.23 -0.58
CA GLN A 268 -92.20 -10.87 0.26
C GLN A 268 -91.10 -11.94 0.20
N LYS A 269 -91.47 -13.23 0.27
CA LYS A 269 -90.52 -14.34 0.12
C LYS A 269 -89.83 -14.31 -1.25
N ILE A 270 -90.57 -14.05 -2.33
CA ILE A 270 -90.00 -13.93 -3.67
C ILE A 270 -89.04 -12.74 -3.75
N ALA A 271 -89.42 -11.58 -3.19
CA ALA A 271 -88.56 -10.40 -3.13
C ALA A 271 -87.28 -10.67 -2.30
N ASP A 272 -87.38 -11.38 -1.19
CA ASP A 272 -86.23 -11.79 -0.37
C ASP A 272 -85.31 -12.76 -1.14
N HIS A 273 -85.87 -13.65 -1.96
CA HIS A 273 -85.09 -14.53 -2.83
C HIS A 273 -84.39 -13.75 -3.94
N ILE A 274 -85.07 -12.79 -4.57
CA ILE A 274 -84.47 -11.88 -5.57
C ILE A 274 -83.32 -11.12 -4.93
N ASN A 275 -83.54 -10.49 -3.76
CA ASN A 275 -82.49 -9.77 -3.04
C ASN A 275 -81.31 -10.66 -2.65
N LYS A 276 -81.55 -11.93 -2.24
CA LYS A 276 -80.47 -12.90 -1.98
C LYS A 276 -79.67 -13.23 -3.23
N VAL A 277 -80.34 -13.44 -4.37
CA VAL A 277 -79.67 -13.73 -5.64
C VAL A 277 -78.88 -12.52 -6.12
N ASP A 278 -79.44 -11.31 -6.01
CA ASP A 278 -78.75 -10.07 -6.37
C ASP A 278 -77.54 -9.82 -5.48
N ASN A 279 -77.65 -10.08 -4.17
CA ASN A 279 -76.51 -9.98 -3.25
C ASN A 279 -75.42 -11.02 -3.53
N LEU A 280 -75.79 -12.23 -3.97
CA LEU A 280 -74.81 -13.25 -4.37
C LEU A 280 -74.14 -12.88 -5.70
N LEU A 281 -74.89 -12.33 -6.65
CA LEU A 281 -74.36 -11.83 -7.92
C LEU A 281 -73.42 -10.64 -7.70
N SER A 282 -73.79 -9.67 -6.87
CA SER A 282 -72.94 -8.52 -6.56
C SER A 282 -71.66 -8.98 -5.87
N TYR A 283 -71.75 -9.87 -4.88
CA TYR A 283 -70.58 -10.43 -4.20
C TYR A 283 -69.63 -11.19 -5.14
N GLU A 284 -70.15 -12.09 -5.99
CA GLU A 284 -69.31 -12.82 -6.95
C GLU A 284 -68.76 -11.89 -8.05
N SER A 285 -69.49 -10.84 -8.45
CA SER A 285 -69.01 -9.84 -9.39
C SER A 285 -67.86 -9.00 -8.81
N GLU A 286 -67.97 -8.51 -7.58
CA GLU A 286 -66.91 -7.78 -6.88
C GLU A 286 -65.69 -8.67 -6.62
N LYS A 287 -65.90 -9.92 -6.21
CA LYS A 287 -64.83 -10.90 -5.99
C LYS A 287 -64.07 -11.23 -7.27
N SER A 288 -64.77 -11.37 -8.40
CA SER A 288 -64.17 -11.58 -9.71
C SER A 288 -63.40 -10.33 -10.16
N SER A 289 -64.00 -9.15 -10.03
CA SER A 289 -63.37 -7.86 -10.35
C SER A 289 -62.08 -7.64 -9.56
N ASN A 290 -62.14 -7.82 -8.24
CA ASN A 290 -61.01 -7.67 -7.34
C ASN A 290 -59.88 -8.66 -7.67
N LYS A 291 -60.20 -9.91 -8.03
CA LYS A 291 -59.20 -10.90 -8.46
C LYS A 291 -58.51 -10.52 -9.77
N VAL A 292 -59.25 -9.96 -10.73
CA VAL A 292 -58.71 -9.46 -11.99
C VAL A 292 -57.79 -8.26 -11.75
N GLU A 293 -58.19 -7.34 -10.88
CA GLU A 293 -57.43 -6.12 -10.57
C GLU A 293 -56.15 -6.44 -9.76
N GLN A 294 -56.23 -7.37 -8.81
CA GLN A 294 -55.05 -7.91 -8.12
C GLN A 294 -54.12 -8.68 -9.06
N SER A 295 -54.65 -9.36 -10.07
CA SER A 295 -53.82 -10.05 -11.07
C SER A 295 -53.14 -9.03 -12.00
N LYS A 296 -53.86 -8.00 -12.44
CA LYS A 296 -53.34 -6.92 -13.29
C LYS A 296 -52.20 -6.16 -12.63
N THR A 297 -52.38 -5.75 -11.37
CA THR A 297 -51.32 -5.07 -10.60
C THR A 297 -50.07 -5.95 -10.41
N LYS A 298 -50.23 -7.26 -10.20
CA LYS A 298 -49.12 -8.22 -10.16
C LYS A 298 -48.40 -8.29 -11.51
N TRP A 299 -49.12 -8.39 -12.63
CA TRP A 299 -48.53 -8.43 -13.96
C TRP A 299 -47.80 -7.13 -14.33
N GLU A 300 -48.36 -5.96 -13.98
CA GLU A 300 -47.71 -4.67 -14.19
C GLU A 300 -46.39 -4.56 -13.41
N LEU A 301 -46.34 -5.10 -12.18
CA LEU A 301 -45.12 -5.13 -11.38
C LEU A 301 -44.08 -6.07 -11.98
N VAL A 302 -44.48 -7.25 -12.47
CA VAL A 302 -43.60 -8.19 -13.17
C VAL A 302 -43.07 -7.56 -14.46
N LEU A 303 -43.91 -6.86 -15.23
CA LEU A 303 -43.49 -6.19 -16.46
C LEU A 303 -42.39 -5.16 -16.20
N LYS A 304 -42.57 -4.30 -15.18
CA LYS A 304 -41.54 -3.33 -14.76
C LYS A 304 -40.24 -4.02 -14.32
N GLN A 305 -40.32 -5.16 -13.65
CA GLN A 305 -39.14 -5.93 -13.26
C GLN A 305 -38.41 -6.50 -14.47
N VAL A 306 -39.14 -7.02 -15.47
CA VAL A 306 -38.57 -7.53 -16.72
C VAL A 306 -37.88 -6.40 -17.49
N GLU A 307 -38.52 -5.24 -17.65
CA GLU A 307 -37.91 -4.07 -18.30
C GLU A 307 -36.61 -3.63 -17.61
N GLN A 308 -36.59 -3.60 -16.27
CA GLN A 308 -35.37 -3.29 -15.51
C GLN A 308 -34.26 -4.33 -15.70
N LEU A 309 -34.61 -5.61 -15.78
CA LEU A 309 -33.65 -6.69 -16.03
C LEU A 309 -33.10 -6.64 -17.46
N GLU A 310 -33.93 -6.33 -18.45
CA GLU A 310 -33.51 -6.14 -19.84
C GLU A 310 -32.57 -4.93 -19.99
N ALA A 311 -32.87 -3.82 -19.31
CA ALA A 311 -31.98 -2.66 -19.26
C ALA A 311 -30.62 -2.99 -18.62
N LYS A 312 -30.61 -3.77 -17.52
CA LYS A 312 -29.37 -4.26 -16.91
C LYS A 312 -28.60 -5.20 -17.84
N LEU A 313 -29.29 -6.10 -18.53
CA LEU A 313 -28.69 -7.04 -19.48
C LEU A 313 -28.04 -6.32 -20.66
N THR A 314 -28.70 -5.30 -21.22
CA THR A 314 -28.14 -4.50 -22.32
C THR A 314 -26.92 -3.69 -21.87
N ALA A 315 -26.95 -3.11 -20.67
CA ALA A 315 -25.79 -2.43 -20.08
C ALA A 315 -24.59 -3.38 -19.86
N GLU A 316 -24.82 -4.56 -19.27
CA GLU A 316 -23.77 -5.58 -19.08
C GLU A 316 -23.23 -6.10 -20.42
N LYS A 317 -24.09 -6.33 -21.43
CA LYS A 317 -23.64 -6.66 -22.79
C LYS A 317 -22.76 -5.56 -23.40
N GLY A 318 -23.10 -4.29 -23.18
CA GLY A 318 -22.28 -3.15 -23.61
C GLY A 318 -20.90 -3.13 -22.95
N LYS A 319 -20.84 -3.33 -21.62
CA LYS A 319 -19.59 -3.47 -20.88
C LYS A 319 -18.76 -4.65 -21.40
N LEU A 320 -19.38 -5.81 -21.59
CA LEU A 320 -18.70 -7.02 -22.07
C LEU A 320 -18.12 -6.82 -23.48
N ASN A 321 -18.84 -6.14 -24.36
CA ASN A 321 -18.36 -5.81 -25.71
C ASN A 321 -17.15 -4.85 -25.68
N SER A 322 -17.19 -3.80 -24.84
CA SER A 322 -16.04 -2.89 -24.68
C SER A 322 -14.83 -3.57 -24.04
N LEU A 323 -15.06 -4.49 -23.10
CA LEU A 323 -13.99 -5.29 -22.51
C LEU A 323 -13.37 -6.25 -23.54
N ARG A 324 -14.20 -6.89 -24.38
CA ARG A 324 -13.74 -7.73 -25.50
C ARG A 324 -12.93 -6.95 -26.52
N SER A 325 -13.33 -5.73 -26.89
CA SER A 325 -12.54 -4.91 -27.83
C SER A 325 -11.20 -4.50 -27.23
N SER A 326 -11.17 -4.11 -25.94
CA SER A 326 -9.91 -3.82 -25.24
C SER A 326 -8.99 -5.04 -25.16
N LEU A 327 -9.55 -6.23 -24.91
CA LEU A 327 -8.80 -7.48 -24.84
C LEU A 327 -8.23 -7.89 -26.21
N LYS A 328 -9.01 -7.71 -27.30
CA LYS A 328 -8.50 -7.87 -28.67
C LYS A 328 -7.32 -6.94 -28.95
N GLN A 329 -7.48 -5.65 -28.66
CA GLN A 329 -6.41 -4.66 -28.88
C GLN A 329 -5.15 -4.99 -28.06
N LYS A 330 -5.29 -5.44 -26.81
CA LYS A 330 -4.14 -5.88 -26.00
C LYS A 330 -3.46 -7.13 -26.56
N ASN A 331 -4.23 -8.08 -27.08
CA ASN A 331 -3.67 -9.29 -27.68
C ASN A 331 -2.94 -8.99 -29.01
N GLU A 332 -3.49 -8.12 -29.85
CA GLU A 332 -2.81 -7.62 -31.06
C GLU A 332 -1.48 -6.95 -30.71
N ARG A 333 -1.51 -6.03 -29.73
CA ARG A 333 -0.31 -5.34 -29.26
C ARG A 333 0.73 -6.29 -28.64
N LYS A 334 0.29 -7.34 -27.95
CA LYS A 334 1.16 -8.40 -27.43
C LYS A 334 1.80 -9.22 -28.56
N ALA A 335 1.04 -9.52 -29.62
CA ALA A 335 1.56 -10.22 -30.79
C ALA A 335 2.59 -9.36 -31.54
N GLU A 336 2.33 -8.06 -31.73
CA GLU A 336 3.27 -7.09 -32.30
C GLU A 336 4.56 -7.02 -31.47
N LEU A 337 4.45 -6.86 -30.14
CA LEU A 337 5.62 -6.83 -29.26
C LEU A 337 6.41 -8.14 -29.32
N GLY A 338 5.72 -9.27 -29.42
CA GLY A 338 6.34 -10.59 -29.57
C GLY A 338 7.08 -10.76 -30.90
N HIS A 339 6.58 -10.17 -31.98
CA HIS A 339 7.28 -10.16 -33.27
C HIS A 339 8.53 -9.28 -33.22
N LEU A 340 8.42 -8.09 -32.63
CA LEU A 340 9.57 -7.19 -32.43
C LEU A 340 10.65 -7.82 -31.54
N LEU A 341 10.26 -8.49 -30.45
CA LEU A 341 11.20 -9.21 -29.59
C LEU A 341 11.95 -10.30 -30.35
N LYS A 342 11.25 -11.12 -31.15
CA LYS A 342 11.88 -12.15 -31.98
C LYS A 342 12.85 -11.55 -33.01
N GLN A 343 12.50 -10.41 -33.59
CA GLN A 343 13.36 -9.72 -34.55
C GLN A 343 14.63 -9.19 -33.87
N VAL A 344 14.50 -8.50 -32.74
CA VAL A 344 15.65 -8.00 -31.95
C VAL A 344 16.51 -9.16 -31.44
N GLU A 345 15.91 -10.28 -31.03
CA GLU A 345 16.66 -11.48 -30.63
C GLU A 345 17.44 -12.10 -31.79
N ALA A 346 16.89 -12.09 -33.00
CA ALA A 346 17.59 -12.55 -34.20
C ALA A 346 18.76 -11.62 -34.55
N GLU A 347 18.53 -10.31 -34.56
CA GLU A 347 19.56 -9.28 -34.80
C GLU A 347 20.68 -9.38 -33.73
N LEU A 348 20.34 -9.57 -32.46
CA LEU A 348 21.33 -9.77 -31.39
C LEU A 348 22.14 -11.05 -31.55
N LYS A 349 21.54 -12.15 -32.03
CA LYS A 349 22.28 -13.40 -32.31
C LYS A 349 23.26 -13.21 -33.45
N GLU A 350 22.86 -12.51 -34.50
CA GLU A 350 23.70 -12.19 -35.65
C GLU A 350 24.85 -11.26 -35.26
N CYS A 351 24.58 -10.18 -34.52
CA CYS A 351 25.62 -9.31 -33.96
C CYS A 351 26.58 -10.09 -33.06
N ARG A 352 26.10 -10.99 -32.20
CA ARG A 352 26.96 -11.84 -31.36
C ARG A 352 27.85 -12.76 -32.21
N HIS A 353 27.33 -13.37 -33.25
CA HIS A 353 28.13 -14.21 -34.16
C HIS A 353 29.20 -13.39 -34.88
N SER A 354 28.86 -12.19 -35.34
CA SER A 354 29.81 -11.27 -35.98
C SER A 354 30.92 -10.80 -35.01
N VAL A 355 30.57 -10.49 -33.76
CA VAL A 355 31.54 -10.12 -32.72
C VAL A 355 32.47 -11.30 -32.40
N GLU A 356 31.94 -12.52 -32.27
CA GLU A 356 32.76 -13.70 -31.97
C GLU A 356 33.70 -14.05 -33.14
N ALA A 357 33.22 -13.91 -34.39
CA ALA A 357 34.05 -14.08 -35.58
C ALA A 357 35.18 -13.04 -35.62
N SER A 358 34.86 -11.76 -35.37
CA SER A 358 35.85 -10.69 -35.29
C SER A 358 36.89 -10.94 -34.19
N ARG A 359 36.46 -11.46 -33.04
CA ARG A 359 37.35 -11.78 -31.91
C ARG A 359 38.34 -12.90 -32.26
N ARG A 360 37.89 -13.96 -32.93
CA ARG A 360 38.79 -15.06 -33.38
C ARG A 360 39.88 -14.54 -34.30
N VAL A 361 39.48 -13.73 -35.27
CA VAL A 361 40.41 -13.08 -36.20
C VAL A 361 41.41 -12.19 -35.44
N THR A 362 40.95 -11.42 -34.47
CA THR A 362 41.84 -10.53 -33.68
C THR A 362 42.88 -11.36 -32.90
N LEU A 363 42.50 -12.54 -32.40
CA LEU A 363 43.42 -13.47 -31.74
C LEU A 363 44.44 -14.05 -32.73
N GLU A 364 44.00 -14.47 -33.92
CA GLU A 364 44.89 -14.97 -34.98
C GLU A 364 45.92 -13.91 -35.39
N PHE A 365 45.48 -12.67 -35.66
CA PHE A 365 46.38 -11.56 -35.93
C PHE A 365 47.33 -11.27 -34.77
N SER A 366 46.84 -11.31 -33.53
CA SER A 366 47.70 -11.14 -32.35
C SER A 366 48.78 -12.22 -32.27
N HIS A 367 48.49 -13.46 -32.66
CA HIS A 367 49.47 -14.54 -32.71
C HIS A 367 50.50 -14.33 -33.83
N ILE A 368 50.06 -13.89 -35.02
CA ILE A 368 50.96 -13.59 -36.15
C ILE A 368 51.87 -12.40 -35.79
N VAL A 369 51.33 -11.32 -35.22
CA VAL A 369 52.12 -10.17 -34.79
C VAL A 369 53.14 -10.57 -33.72
N SER A 370 52.74 -11.42 -32.76
CA SER A 370 53.65 -11.92 -31.73
C SER A 370 54.77 -12.80 -32.32
N SER A 371 54.46 -13.68 -33.28
CA SER A 371 55.47 -14.53 -33.93
C SER A 371 56.42 -13.72 -34.82
N LEU A 372 55.90 -12.72 -35.55
CA LEU A 372 56.72 -11.78 -36.33
C LEU A 372 57.60 -10.92 -35.45
N ALA A 373 57.08 -10.39 -34.33
CA ALA A 373 57.87 -9.62 -33.38
C ALA A 373 59.01 -10.47 -32.78
N ALA A 374 58.75 -11.76 -32.52
CA ALA A 374 59.77 -12.70 -32.06
C ALA A 374 60.85 -12.95 -33.13
N LYS A 375 60.46 -13.23 -34.38
CA LYS A 375 61.40 -13.40 -35.51
C LYS A 375 62.23 -12.14 -35.79
N LEU A 376 61.60 -10.97 -35.74
CA LEU A 376 62.28 -9.70 -35.92
C LEU A 376 63.30 -9.44 -34.81
N SER A 377 62.96 -9.84 -33.57
CA SER A 377 63.89 -9.78 -32.44
C SER A 377 65.09 -10.69 -32.65
N THR A 378 64.90 -11.94 -33.09
CA THR A 378 66.02 -12.87 -33.36
C THR A 378 66.93 -12.37 -34.46
N LEU A 379 66.37 -11.88 -35.57
CA LEU A 379 67.15 -11.29 -36.68
C LEU A 379 67.92 -10.04 -36.27
N LYS A 380 67.34 -9.18 -35.42
CA LYS A 380 68.05 -8.03 -34.82
C LYS A 380 69.28 -8.47 -34.04
N ALA A 381 69.14 -9.52 -33.23
CA ALA A 381 70.25 -10.04 -32.44
C ALA A 381 71.32 -10.73 -33.30
N GLU A 382 70.92 -11.48 -34.33
CA GLU A 382 71.84 -12.07 -35.30
C GLU A 382 72.62 -10.99 -36.06
N ARG A 383 71.95 -9.94 -36.54
CA ARG A 383 72.60 -8.79 -37.19
C ARG A 383 73.61 -8.13 -36.24
N HIS A 384 73.24 -7.88 -34.99
CA HIS A 384 74.14 -7.31 -33.99
C HIS A 384 75.37 -8.19 -33.78
N GLN A 385 75.18 -9.52 -33.64
CA GLN A 385 76.27 -10.47 -33.47
C GLN A 385 77.22 -10.48 -34.68
N ILE A 386 76.70 -10.46 -35.91
CA ILE A 386 77.51 -10.40 -37.14
C ILE A 386 78.33 -9.10 -37.22
N LEU A 387 77.73 -7.96 -36.85
CA LEU A 387 78.45 -6.68 -36.82
C LEU A 387 79.55 -6.66 -35.76
N LEU A 388 79.30 -7.28 -34.60
CA LEU A 388 80.26 -7.41 -33.51
C LEU A 388 81.41 -8.36 -33.88
N ASP A 389 81.12 -9.48 -34.56
CA ASP A 389 82.10 -10.41 -35.11
C ASP A 389 82.95 -9.74 -36.21
N ALA A 390 82.35 -8.91 -37.06
CA ALA A 390 83.09 -8.14 -38.06
C ALA A 390 84.02 -7.08 -37.43
N LYS A 391 83.56 -6.40 -36.36
CA LYS A 391 84.36 -5.46 -35.57
C LYS A 391 85.55 -6.14 -34.90
N SER A 392 85.32 -7.30 -34.26
CA SER A 392 86.39 -8.06 -33.58
C SER A 392 87.40 -8.68 -34.56
N SER A 393 86.93 -9.10 -35.74
CA SER A 393 87.76 -9.70 -36.81
C SER A 393 88.50 -8.66 -37.68
N ARG A 394 88.29 -7.34 -37.45
CA ARG A 394 88.82 -6.22 -38.25
C ARG A 394 88.56 -6.35 -39.76
N VAL A 395 87.39 -6.88 -40.12
CA VAL A 395 86.96 -6.95 -41.52
C VAL A 395 86.47 -5.56 -41.93
N SER A 396 87.06 -4.97 -42.97
CA SER A 396 86.65 -3.65 -43.48
C SER A 396 85.34 -3.76 -44.26
N LEU A 397 84.22 -3.49 -43.60
CA LEU A 397 82.91 -3.40 -44.24
C LEU A 397 82.76 -2.04 -44.94
N ARG A 398 82.20 -2.02 -46.15
CA ARG A 398 81.84 -0.78 -46.84
C ARG A 398 80.51 -0.27 -46.28
N LEU A 399 80.51 0.93 -45.72
CA LEU A 399 79.34 1.59 -45.16
C LEU A 399 78.93 2.75 -46.07
N LYS A 400 77.63 2.89 -46.35
CA LYS A 400 77.03 4.09 -46.97
C LYS A 400 76.82 5.18 -45.93
N HIS A 401 76.38 4.80 -44.72
CA HIS A 401 76.15 5.70 -43.59
C HIS A 401 76.51 5.01 -42.26
N GLY A 402 77.04 5.77 -41.30
CA GLY A 402 77.40 5.26 -39.96
C GLY A 402 78.86 4.85 -39.74
N SER A 403 79.18 4.39 -38.53
CA SER A 403 80.47 3.81 -38.14
C SER A 403 80.27 2.53 -37.32
N LEU A 404 81.11 1.51 -37.53
CA LEU A 404 81.13 0.27 -36.72
C LEU A 404 81.52 0.52 -35.25
N ASP A 405 82.01 1.71 -34.90
CA ASP A 405 82.36 2.04 -33.52
C ASP A 405 81.15 2.10 -32.59
N ILE A 406 79.93 2.26 -33.12
CA ILE A 406 78.67 2.38 -32.38
C ILE A 406 78.19 1.00 -31.85
N VAL A 407 78.75 -0.10 -32.36
CA VAL A 407 78.40 -1.48 -31.96
C VAL A 407 79.22 -1.88 -30.73
N ASP A 408 78.61 -1.87 -29.55
CA ASP A 408 79.25 -2.24 -28.28
C ASP A 408 78.79 -3.62 -27.79
N ALA A 409 79.63 -4.29 -26.99
CA ALA A 409 79.27 -5.55 -26.35
C ALA A 409 78.15 -5.31 -25.32
N VAL A 410 76.99 -5.93 -25.55
CA VAL A 410 75.84 -5.82 -24.63
C VAL A 410 76.13 -6.63 -23.37
N ASP A 411 76.11 -5.97 -22.21
CA ASP A 411 76.31 -6.60 -20.90
C ASP A 411 75.17 -7.59 -20.63
N SER A 412 75.48 -8.89 -20.62
CA SER A 412 74.53 -10.00 -20.56
C SER A 412 73.96 -10.25 -19.15
N GLN A 413 73.55 -9.19 -18.43
CA GLN A 413 72.98 -9.31 -17.08
C GLN A 413 71.48 -8.99 -16.95
N ALA A 414 70.76 -8.73 -18.04
CA ALA A 414 69.30 -8.66 -18.00
C ALA A 414 68.71 -9.89 -18.72
N GLY A 415 68.29 -10.89 -17.95
CA GLY A 415 67.56 -12.06 -18.44
C GLY A 415 66.16 -11.69 -18.92
N ALA A 416 66.08 -11.08 -20.10
CA ALA A 416 64.92 -11.04 -20.99
C ALA A 416 65.39 -10.48 -22.33
N PHE A 417 65.20 -11.24 -23.40
CA PHE A 417 65.45 -10.80 -24.77
C PHE A 417 64.40 -9.76 -25.17
N ASP A 418 64.72 -8.47 -25.01
CA ASP A 418 63.81 -7.39 -25.36
C ASP A 418 64.12 -6.85 -26.77
N SER A 419 63.20 -7.10 -27.71
CA SER A 419 63.22 -6.62 -29.10
C SER A 419 63.25 -5.09 -29.22
N HIS A 420 62.90 -4.39 -28.12
CA HIS A 420 62.90 -2.94 -28.00
C HIS A 420 64.14 -2.36 -27.32
N SER A 421 65.20 -3.16 -27.09
CA SER A 421 66.45 -2.60 -26.58
C SER A 421 66.91 -1.44 -27.49
N PRO A 422 67.08 -0.22 -26.94
CA PRO A 422 67.34 0.98 -27.73
C PRO A 422 68.66 0.88 -28.51
N GLN A 423 69.59 0.04 -28.07
CA GLN A 423 70.82 -0.29 -28.78
C GLN A 423 70.54 -0.89 -30.18
N TYR A 424 69.70 -1.92 -30.29
CA TYR A 424 69.47 -2.60 -31.57
C TYR A 424 68.73 -1.72 -32.59
N ASN A 425 67.79 -0.89 -32.13
CA ASN A 425 67.10 0.06 -33.01
C ASN A 425 68.05 1.18 -33.47
N ARG A 426 68.92 1.67 -32.59
CA ARG A 426 69.93 2.67 -32.92
C ARG A 426 70.93 2.17 -33.97
N GLU A 427 71.34 0.90 -33.87
CA GLU A 427 72.22 0.27 -34.85
C GLU A 427 71.57 0.09 -36.23
N ILE A 428 70.24 -0.13 -36.28
CA ILE A 428 69.51 -0.21 -37.55
C ILE A 428 69.41 1.18 -38.19
N ASP A 429 69.09 2.21 -37.41
CA ASP A 429 68.87 3.56 -37.92
C ASP A 429 70.18 4.28 -38.29
N GLU A 430 71.28 4.01 -37.57
CA GLU A 430 72.56 4.72 -37.75
C GLU A 430 73.58 4.00 -38.65
N ILE A 431 73.41 2.70 -38.96
CA ILE A 431 74.37 1.89 -39.76
C ILE A 431 73.71 1.38 -41.04
N GLU A 432 74.15 1.91 -42.18
CA GLU A 432 73.72 1.51 -43.52
C GLU A 432 74.89 0.91 -44.30
N LEU A 433 74.80 -0.38 -44.62
CA LEU A 433 75.84 -1.13 -45.33
C LEU A 433 75.73 -0.96 -46.86
N ASP A 434 76.87 -0.87 -47.53
CA ASP A 434 76.93 -0.80 -48.99
C ASP A 434 76.95 -2.20 -49.61
N TYR A 435 75.79 -2.66 -50.08
CA TYR A 435 75.62 -3.97 -50.71
C TYR A 435 75.89 -3.98 -52.23
N SER A 436 76.20 -2.84 -52.85
CA SER A 436 76.45 -2.72 -54.30
C SER A 436 77.45 -3.75 -54.88
N PRO A 437 78.57 -4.13 -54.20
CA PRO A 437 79.50 -5.12 -54.74
C PRO A 437 79.00 -6.59 -54.68
N LEU A 438 77.84 -6.87 -54.07
CA LEU A 438 77.24 -8.21 -54.03
C LEU A 438 76.31 -8.49 -55.23
N GLU A 439 75.97 -7.49 -56.05
CA GLU A 439 75.16 -7.68 -57.28
C GLU A 439 75.83 -8.64 -58.28
N ASP A 440 77.16 -8.71 -58.29
CA ASP A 440 77.94 -9.60 -59.18
C ASP A 440 78.07 -11.04 -58.67
N ARG A 441 77.52 -11.37 -57.48
CA ARG A 441 77.59 -12.69 -56.84
C ARG A 441 76.21 -13.11 -56.31
N PRO A 442 75.26 -13.45 -57.21
CA PRO A 442 73.89 -13.80 -56.84
C PRO A 442 73.80 -15.03 -55.93
N ASP A 443 74.80 -15.92 -55.96
CA ASP A 443 74.88 -17.13 -55.13
C ASP A 443 74.92 -16.84 -53.61
N LEU A 444 75.30 -15.62 -53.22
CA LEU A 444 75.38 -15.18 -51.81
C LEU A 444 74.16 -14.33 -51.38
N LEU A 445 73.30 -13.95 -52.32
CA LEU A 445 72.03 -13.25 -52.09
C LEU A 445 70.89 -14.27 -51.99
N ASN A 446 71.04 -15.29 -51.15
CA ASN A 446 69.89 -16.13 -50.76
C ASN A 446 69.18 -15.43 -49.60
N ILE A 447 68.57 -14.29 -49.90
CA ILE A 447 67.67 -13.63 -48.96
C ILE A 447 66.32 -14.31 -49.17
N ASP A 448 65.82 -15.01 -48.15
CA ASP A 448 64.48 -15.60 -48.13
C ASP A 448 63.41 -14.48 -48.10
N LEU A 449 63.37 -13.67 -49.17
CA LEU A 449 62.41 -12.59 -49.42
C LEU A 449 61.06 -13.12 -49.89
N GLU A 450 60.98 -14.39 -50.31
CA GLU A 450 59.72 -15.05 -50.64
C GLU A 450 58.82 -15.13 -49.41
N ASP A 451 59.34 -15.53 -48.25
CA ASP A 451 58.57 -15.59 -47.00
C ASP A 451 58.04 -14.22 -46.54
N ALA A 452 58.82 -13.15 -46.74
CA ALA A 452 58.43 -11.79 -46.36
C ALA A 452 57.37 -11.21 -47.30
N ASN A 453 57.55 -11.36 -48.62
CA ASN A 453 56.60 -10.87 -49.62
C ASN A 453 55.30 -11.68 -49.63
N GLU A 454 55.36 -12.99 -49.40
CA GLU A 454 54.16 -13.82 -49.26
C GLU A 454 53.37 -13.48 -47.98
N MET A 455 54.06 -13.21 -46.86
CA MET A 455 53.39 -12.74 -45.64
C MET A 455 52.79 -11.34 -45.80
N GLU A 456 53.46 -10.42 -46.48
CA GLU A 456 52.94 -9.07 -46.72
C GLU A 456 51.71 -9.11 -47.63
N ALA A 457 51.75 -9.90 -48.72
CA ALA A 457 50.61 -10.13 -49.59
C ALA A 457 49.43 -10.82 -48.86
N HIS A 458 49.71 -11.75 -47.94
CA HIS A 458 48.67 -12.41 -47.14
C HIS A 458 48.04 -11.46 -46.10
N LEU A 459 48.81 -10.52 -45.55
CA LEU A 459 48.32 -9.50 -44.63
C LEU A 459 47.48 -8.43 -45.36
N GLU A 460 47.91 -7.98 -46.53
CA GLU A 460 47.17 -7.00 -47.33
C GLU A 460 45.82 -7.56 -47.83
N THR A 461 45.80 -8.80 -48.32
CA THR A 461 44.58 -9.45 -48.80
C THR A 461 43.57 -9.70 -47.68
N GLU A 462 44.02 -10.09 -46.48
CA GLU A 462 43.15 -10.22 -45.32
C GLU A 462 42.66 -8.88 -44.76
N MET A 463 43.46 -7.83 -44.81
CA MET A 463 43.05 -6.49 -44.40
C MET A 463 41.96 -5.92 -45.32
N ILE A 464 42.13 -6.05 -46.63
CA ILE A 464 41.16 -5.56 -47.63
C ILE A 464 39.83 -6.33 -47.53
N GLY A 465 39.89 -7.66 -47.36
CA GLY A 465 38.68 -8.48 -47.18
C GLY A 465 37.84 -8.07 -45.97
N LYS A 466 38.47 -7.60 -44.89
CA LYS A 466 37.79 -7.29 -43.62
C LYS A 466 37.35 -5.83 -43.50
N GLN A 467 37.90 -4.92 -44.29
CA GLN A 467 37.37 -3.56 -44.46
C GLN A 467 35.97 -3.57 -45.12
N LEU A 468 35.75 -4.51 -46.04
CA LEU A 468 34.45 -4.77 -46.69
C LEU A 468 33.40 -5.34 -45.72
N ASP A 469 33.79 -6.17 -44.74
CA ASP A 469 32.84 -6.71 -43.75
C ASP A 469 32.52 -5.73 -42.62
N LYS A 470 33.41 -4.77 -42.34
CA LYS A 470 33.16 -3.67 -41.40
C LYS A 470 32.12 -2.67 -41.94
N GLU A 471 32.06 -2.47 -43.25
CA GLU A 471 31.00 -1.66 -43.89
C GLU A 471 29.62 -2.35 -43.87
N LYS A 472 29.57 -3.68 -43.92
CA LYS A 472 28.31 -4.45 -43.79
C LYS A 472 27.73 -4.43 -42.36
N CYS A 473 28.56 -4.19 -41.35
CA CYS A 473 28.14 -4.13 -39.94
C CYS A 473 27.78 -2.72 -39.45
N ARG A 474 27.76 -1.69 -40.32
CA ARG A 474 27.20 -0.38 -39.93
C ARG A 474 25.67 -0.47 -39.92
N PRO A 475 24.99 -0.22 -38.79
CA PRO A 475 23.54 -0.06 -38.81
C PRO A 475 23.19 1.19 -39.63
N LYS A 476 22.12 1.09 -40.43
CA LYS A 476 21.54 2.25 -41.13
C LYS A 476 20.94 3.25 -40.15
#